data_AF-A0A953DR41-F1
#
_entry.id   AF-A0A953DR41-F1
#
_cell.length_a   1.000
_cell.length_b   1.000
_cell.length_c   1.000
_cell.angle_alpha   90.00
_cell.angle_beta   90.00
_cell.angle_gamma   90.00
#
_symmetry.space_group_name_H-M   'P 1'
#
loop_
_entity.id
_entity.type
_entity.pdbx_description
1 polymer ?
#
loop_
_entity_poly.entity_id
_entity_poly.type
_entity_poly.pdbx_seq_one_letter_code
_entity_poly.pdbx_strand_id
1 'polypeptide(L)'
;LFAGVTIPLMLLALGVSLARLRVASRGRALALASVRLGGGVVVGVALSWALGLHGAARGVLIIQSAMPVAVFNYLFAQLYRRAPDEVAGAIVTSTAISFLTLPALLLLAL
;
A
#
# COMPACT_ATOMS: atom_id res chain seq x y z
N LEU A 1 7.58 24.31 5.96
CA LEU A 1 8.68 23.65 6.70
C LEU A 1 8.27 22.33 7.38
N PHE A 2 7.20 22.27 8.17
CA PHE A 2 6.85 21.06 8.95
C PHE A 2 6.40 19.84 8.14
N ALA A 3 5.81 20.01 6.95
CA ALA A 3 5.33 18.90 6.11
C ALA A 3 6.44 17.91 5.70
N GLY A 4 7.67 18.39 5.50
CA GLY A 4 8.80 17.54 5.11
C GLY A 4 9.27 16.59 6.20
N VAL A 5 9.03 16.92 7.48
CA VAL A 5 9.40 16.10 8.63
C VAL A 5 8.33 15.05 8.95
N THR A 6 7.10 15.24 8.43
CA THR A 6 5.96 14.40 8.75
C THR A 6 6.13 12.97 8.23
N ILE A 7 6.63 12.77 7.00
CA ILE A 7 6.85 11.43 6.45
C ILE A 7 7.89 10.64 7.26
N PRO A 8 9.09 11.18 7.56
CA PRO A 8 10.05 10.52 8.46
C PRO A 8 9.45 10.14 9.83
N LEU A 9 8.68 11.02 10.45
CA LEU A 9 8.05 10.75 11.75
C LEU A 9 7.00 9.63 11.65
N MET A 10 6.21 9.59 10.58
CA MET A 10 5.27 8.51 10.32
C MET A 10 5.99 7.16 10.15
N LEU A 11 7.10 7.14 9.41
CA LEU A 11 7.92 5.94 9.22
C LEU A 11 8.59 5.47 10.53
N LEU A 12 9.07 6.40 11.35
CA LEU A 12 9.59 6.10 12.69
C LEU A 12 8.50 5.52 13.60
N ALA A 13 7.31 6.13 13.61
CA ALA A 13 6.18 5.65 14.41
C ALA A 13 5.72 4.24 13.97
N LEU A 14 5.74 3.97 12.66
CA LEU A 14 5.49 2.64 12.10
C LEU A 14 6.58 1.64 12.54
N GLY A 15 7.86 2.02 12.45
CA GLY A 15 9.01 1.21 12.89
C GLY A 15 8.95 0.83 14.37
N VAL A 16 8.52 1.76 15.22
CA VAL A 16 8.33 1.51 16.66
C VAL A 16 7.17 0.54 16.94
N SER A 17 6.09 0.57 16.16
CA SER A 17 5.01 -0.43 16.27
C SER A 17 5.46 -1.79 15.75
N LEU A 18 6.27 -1.83 14.68
CA LEU A 18 6.92 -3.06 14.19
C LEU A 18 7.83 -3.72 15.23
N ALA A 19 8.58 -2.93 16.00
CA ALA A 19 9.40 -3.47 17.08
C ALA A 19 8.57 -4.10 18.23
N ARG A 20 7.32 -3.66 18.41
CA ARG A 20 6.37 -4.16 19.41
C ARG A 20 5.39 -5.20 18.87
N LEU A 21 5.42 -5.44 17.55
CA LEU A 21 4.53 -6.37 16.87
C LEU A 21 4.83 -7.79 17.33
N ARG A 22 4.06 -8.26 18.30
CA ARG A 22 3.82 -9.70 18.48
C ARG A 22 3.11 -10.19 17.22
N VAL A 23 3.33 -11.45 16.85
CA VAL A 23 2.84 -12.11 15.61
C VAL A 23 1.31 -12.27 15.56
N ALA A 24 0.56 -11.28 16.02
CA ALA A 24 -0.89 -11.30 16.08
C ALA A 24 -1.46 -11.01 14.69
N SER A 25 -1.96 -12.07 14.06
CA SER A 25 -2.80 -12.07 12.85
C SER A 25 -2.13 -11.87 11.48
N ARG A 26 -1.02 -12.57 11.22
CA ARG A 26 -0.40 -12.68 9.86
C ARG A 26 -1.43 -12.87 8.73
N GLY A 27 -2.47 -13.68 8.97
CA GLY A 27 -3.52 -13.94 7.99
C GLY A 27 -4.39 -12.72 7.63
N ARG A 28 -4.75 -11.87 8.61
CA ARG A 28 -5.53 -10.66 8.34
C ARG A 28 -4.71 -9.60 7.62
N ALA A 29 -3.49 -9.35 8.08
CA ALA A 29 -2.58 -8.43 7.42
C ALA A 29 -2.33 -8.82 5.95
N LEU A 30 -2.11 -10.12 5.70
CA LEU A 30 -1.94 -10.64 4.35
C LEU A 30 -3.21 -10.48 3.52
N ALA A 31 -4.39 -10.84 4.05
CA ALA A 31 -5.65 -10.69 3.34
C ALA A 31 -5.93 -9.22 2.97
N LEU A 32 -5.70 -8.28 3.89
CA LEU A 32 -5.85 -6.85 3.63
C LEU A 32 -4.87 -6.36 2.56
N ALA A 33 -3.61 -6.81 2.62
CA ALA A 33 -2.60 -6.47 1.61
C ALA A 33 -2.97 -7.04 0.22
N SER A 34 -3.40 -8.30 0.15
CA SER A 34 -3.80 -8.96 -1.10
C SER A 34 -5.02 -8.29 -1.72
N VAL A 35 -6.04 -7.97 -0.93
CA VAL A 35 -7.23 -7.24 -1.41
C VAL A 35 -6.85 -5.86 -1.92
N ARG A 36 -5.98 -5.13 -1.21
CA ARG A 36 -5.56 -3.78 -1.62
C ARG A 36 -4.78 -3.81 -2.93
N LEU A 37 -3.82 -4.71 -3.06
CA LEU A 37 -2.95 -4.82 -4.22
C LEU A 37 -3.71 -5.38 -5.43
N GLY A 38 -4.38 -6.51 -5.25
CA GLY A 38 -5.16 -7.16 -6.30
C GLY A 38 -6.35 -6.30 -6.74
N GLY A 39 -7.14 -5.80 -5.79
CA GLY A 39 -8.25 -4.90 -6.07
C GLY A 39 -7.80 -3.60 -6.73
N GLY A 40 -6.67 -3.04 -6.30
CA GLY A 40 -6.06 -1.87 -6.92
C GLY A 40 -5.72 -2.09 -8.40
N VAL A 41 -5.04 -3.20 -8.73
CA VAL A 41 -4.71 -3.55 -10.12
C VAL A 41 -5.98 -3.76 -10.95
N VAL A 42 -6.94 -4.53 -10.45
CA VAL A 42 -8.20 -4.83 -11.16
C VAL A 42 -8.96 -3.55 -11.48
N VAL A 43 -9.11 -2.66 -10.49
CA VAL A 43 -9.78 -1.36 -10.67
C VAL A 43 -8.99 -0.48 -11.64
N GLY A 44 -7.66 -0.42 -11.53
CA GLY A 44 -6.82 0.37 -12.44
C GLY A 44 -6.93 -0.09 -13.90
N VAL A 45 -6.95 -1.40 -14.14
CA VAL A 45 -7.14 -1.99 -15.48
C VAL A 45 -8.55 -1.70 -16.00
N ALA A 46 -9.58 -1.96 -15.18
CA ALA A 46 -10.97 -1.72 -15.55
C ALA A 46 -11.22 -0.25 -15.91
N LEU A 47 -10.74 0.68 -15.10
CA LEU A 47 -10.84 2.12 -15.36
C LEU A 47 -10.03 2.54 -16.59
N SER A 48 -8.84 1.97 -16.80
CA SER A 48 -8.07 2.28 -18.01
C SER A 48 -8.82 1.90 -19.28
N TRP A 49 -9.60 0.82 -19.25
CA TRP A 49 -10.41 0.36 -20.36
C TRP A 49 -11.67 1.20 -20.52
N ALA A 50 -12.39 1.46 -19.42
CA ALA A 50 -13.61 2.28 -19.41
C ALA A 50 -13.36 3.73 -19.87
N LEU A 51 -12.17 4.27 -19.57
CA LEU A 51 -11.77 5.63 -19.94
C LEU A 51 -11.02 5.69 -21.30
N GLY A 52 -10.79 4.56 -21.97
CA GLY A 52 -10.08 4.52 -23.25
C GLY A 52 -8.63 5.03 -23.18
N LEU A 53 -7.94 4.78 -22.06
CA LEU A 53 -6.57 5.25 -21.87
C LEU A 53 -5.56 4.40 -22.64
N HIS A 54 -4.58 5.07 -23.25
CA HIS A 54 -3.52 4.43 -24.04
C HIS A 54 -2.13 4.95 -23.65
N GLY A 55 -1.10 4.18 -24.01
CA GLY A 55 0.30 4.51 -23.77
C GLY A 55 0.61 4.79 -22.29
N ALA A 56 1.43 5.81 -22.04
CA ALA A 56 1.90 6.16 -20.70
C ALA A 56 0.77 6.46 -19.70
N ALA A 57 -0.35 7.07 -20.14
CA ALA A 57 -1.46 7.41 -19.25
C ALA A 57 -2.11 6.15 -18.63
N ARG A 58 -2.28 5.09 -19.43
CA ARG A 58 -2.74 3.78 -18.95
C ARG A 58 -1.74 3.15 -17.99
N GLY A 59 -0.45 3.19 -18.33
CA GLY A 59 0.61 2.64 -17.50
C GLY A 59 0.65 3.29 -16.11
N VAL A 60 0.66 4.63 -16.07
CA VAL A 60 0.65 5.40 -14.82
C VAL A 60 -0.58 5.08 -13.98
N LEU A 61 -1.78 5.03 -14.57
CA LEU A 61 -3.01 4.73 -13.82
C LEU A 61 -2.94 3.34 -13.15
N ILE A 62 -2.52 2.32 -13.90
CA ILE A 62 -2.43 0.94 -13.40
C ILE A 62 -1.39 0.87 -12.28
N ILE A 63 -0.22 1.47 -12.46
CA ILE A 63 0.85 1.50 -11.44
C ILE A 63 0.39 2.21 -10.18
N GLN A 64 -0.21 3.40 -10.30
CA GLN A 64 -0.71 4.17 -9.16
C GLN A 64 -1.79 3.40 -8.39
N SER A 65 -2.64 2.66 -9.09
CA SER A 65 -3.70 1.86 -8.47
C SER A 65 -3.13 0.64 -7.72
N ALA A 66 -2.03 0.07 -8.22
CA ALA A 66 -1.29 -1.05 -7.65
C ALA A 66 -0.37 -0.67 -6.47
N MET A 67 -0.28 0.61 -6.10
CA MET A 67 0.60 1.04 -5.01
C MET A 67 0.22 0.41 -3.66
N PRO A 68 1.24 0.17 -2.80
CA PRO A 68 1.04 -0.47 -1.50
C PRO A 68 0.20 0.37 -0.54
N VAL A 69 -0.13 -0.21 0.62
CA VAL A 69 -0.94 0.45 1.65
C VAL A 69 -0.21 1.68 2.19
N ALA A 70 -0.91 2.80 2.29
CA ALA A 70 -0.33 4.06 2.75
C ALA A 70 -0.03 4.04 4.26
N VAL A 71 1.13 4.58 4.65
CA VAL A 71 1.52 4.77 6.06
C VAL A 71 0.51 5.65 6.82
N PHE A 72 -0.20 6.52 6.11
CA PHE A 72 -1.23 7.37 6.70
C PHE A 72 -2.38 6.57 7.33
N ASN A 73 -2.71 5.39 6.79
CA ASN A 73 -3.72 4.50 7.37
C ASN A 73 -3.35 4.05 8.78
N TYR A 74 -2.05 3.89 9.05
CA TYR A 74 -1.57 3.56 10.40
C TYR A 74 -1.80 4.71 11.38
N LEU A 75 -1.61 5.96 10.97
CA LEU A 75 -1.92 7.10 11.85
C LEU A 75 -3.40 7.14 12.22
N PHE A 76 -4.30 6.87 11.26
CA PHE A 76 -5.73 6.78 11.56
C PHE A 76 -6.04 5.60 12.48
N ALA A 77 -5.42 4.45 12.24
CA ALA A 77 -5.58 3.28 13.11
C ALA A 77 -5.12 3.56 14.55
N GLN A 78 -4.04 4.31 14.72
CA GLN A 78 -3.54 4.78 16.01
C GLN A 78 -4.51 5.80 16.64
N LEU A 79 -4.93 6.82 15.88
CA LEU A 79 -5.82 7.88 16.36
C LEU A 79 -7.17 7.34 16.82
N TYR A 80 -7.76 6.44 16.04
CA TYR A 80 -9.07 5.84 16.31
C TYR A 80 -9.00 4.53 17.09
N ARG A 81 -7.81 4.09 17.52
CA ARG A 81 -7.58 2.83 18.25
C ARG A 81 -8.17 1.61 17.54
N ARG A 82 -8.01 1.55 16.21
CA ARG A 82 -8.51 0.46 15.35
C ARG A 82 -7.36 -0.39 14.85
N ALA A 83 -7.00 -1.42 15.62
CA ALA A 83 -6.03 -2.45 15.23
C ALA A 83 -4.76 -1.91 14.51
N PRO A 84 -4.02 -0.95 15.10
CA PRO A 84 -2.87 -0.32 14.45
C PRO A 84 -1.76 -1.31 14.09
N ASP A 85 -1.60 -2.38 14.87
CA ASP A 85 -0.62 -3.43 14.60
C ASP A 85 -0.99 -4.26 13.35
N GLU A 86 -2.29 -4.51 13.11
CA GLU A 86 -2.75 -5.19 11.89
C GLU A 86 -2.49 -4.32 10.65
N VAL A 87 -2.74 -3.01 10.75
CA VAL A 87 -2.50 -2.05 9.66
C VAL A 87 -1.00 -1.89 9.39
N ALA A 88 -0.18 -1.82 10.43
CA ALA A 88 1.28 -1.81 10.30
C ALA A 88 1.79 -3.07 9.58
N GLY A 89 1.26 -4.24 9.94
CA GLY A 89 1.54 -5.50 9.26
C GLY A 89 1.12 -5.47 7.78
N ALA A 90 -0.06 -4.95 7.45
CA ALA A 90 -0.53 -4.82 6.07
C ALA A 90 0.36 -3.87 5.23
N ILE A 91 0.86 -2.77 5.82
CA ILE A 91 1.79 -1.86 5.15
C ILE A 91 3.09 -2.57 4.81
N VAL A 92 3.73 -3.25 5.76
CA VAL A 92 5.00 -3.93 5.53
C VAL A 92 4.84 -5.09 4.54
N THR A 93 3.80 -5.91 4.71
CA THR A 93 3.55 -7.03 3.80
C THR A 93 3.24 -6.56 2.38
N SER A 94 2.38 -5.56 2.20
CA SER A 94 2.10 -5.01 0.87
C SER A 94 3.34 -4.37 0.26
N THR A 95 4.18 -3.67 1.05
CA THR A 95 5.42 -3.07 0.56
C THR A 95 6.42 -4.15 0.10
N ALA A 96 6.56 -5.24 0.86
CA ALA A 96 7.41 -6.37 0.48
C ALA A 96 6.92 -7.07 -0.80
N ILE A 97 5.61 -7.29 -0.93
CA ILE A 97 5.01 -7.84 -2.15
C ILE A 97 5.22 -6.89 -3.33
N SER A 98 4.97 -5.58 -3.13
CA SER A 98 5.13 -4.55 -4.14
C SER A 98 6.55 -4.44 -4.67
N PHE A 99 7.57 -4.74 -3.84
CA PHE A 99 8.96 -4.76 -4.28
C PHE A 99 9.21 -5.74 -5.43
N LEU A 100 8.44 -6.83 -5.47
CA LEU A 100 8.48 -7.83 -6.55
C LEU A 100 7.46 -7.53 -7.66
N THR A 101 6.26 -7.07 -7.31
CA THR A 101 5.17 -6.91 -8.30
C THR A 101 5.25 -5.62 -9.10
N LEU A 102 5.74 -4.51 -8.54
CA LEU A 102 5.81 -3.22 -9.24
C LEU A 102 6.80 -3.23 -10.42
N PRO A 103 8.02 -3.82 -10.32
CA PRO A 103 8.90 -3.96 -11.47
C PRO A 103 8.26 -4.75 -12.61
N ALA A 104 7.56 -5.85 -12.29
CA ALA A 104 6.84 -6.66 -13.27
C ALA A 104 5.68 -5.89 -13.93
N LEU A 105 4.92 -5.12 -13.14
CA LEU A 105 3.86 -4.25 -13.65
C LEU A 105 4.40 -3.14 -14.55
N LEU A 106 5.55 -2.55 -14.19
CA LEU A 106 6.23 -1.54 -15.02
C LEU A 106 6.61 -2.10 -16.39
N LEU A 107 7.16 -3.31 -16.45
CA LEU A 107 7.53 -3.99 -17.70
C LEU A 107 6.33 -4.34 -18.59
N LEU A 108 5.16 -4.56 -18.00
CA LEU A 108 3.95 -4.97 -18.72
C LEU A 108 3.08 -3.76 -19.13
N ALA A 109 3.17 -2.66 -18.38
CA ALA A 109 2.31 -1.50 -18.56
C ALA A 109 2.95 -0.36 -19.37
N LEU A 110 4.26 -0.38 -19.57
CA LEU A 110 5.04 0.56 -20.39
C LEU A 110 5.75 -0.19 -21.51
#